data_AF-A0A2I0TA33-F1
#
_entry.id   AF-A0A2I0TA33-F1
#
_cell.length_a   1.000
_cell.length_b   1.000
_cell.length_c   1.000
_cell.angle_alpha   90.00
_cell.angle_beta   90.00
_cell.angle_gamma   90.00
#
_symmetry.space_group_name_H-M   'P 1'
#
loop_
_entity.id
_entity.type
_entity.pdbx_description
1 polymer ?
#
loop_
_entity_poly.entity_id
_entity_poly.type
_entity_poly.pdbx_seq_one_letter_code
_entity_poly.pdbx_strand_id
1 'polypeptide(L)'
;MGDRGRSSSFADLSVFSLLGSQQTLETNLTNLVKRNSELENQMAKLIQICQQVEVDINFNDAFENFALDFSREKKLLEGLDYLTAPNPPSVREELCTASHDTITVHWISEDEFSVSSYELQYTIFTGQANFITLAR
;
A
#
# COMPACT_ATOMS: atom_id res chain seq x y z
N MET A 1 52.89 -39.00 73.43
CA MET A 1 51.72 -38.14 73.69
C MET A 1 51.64 -37.11 72.58
N GLY A 2 50.72 -37.31 71.63
CA GLY A 2 50.65 -36.56 70.37
C GLY A 2 49.91 -35.23 70.47
N ASP A 3 50.36 -34.33 69.60
CA ASP A 3 49.86 -33.01 69.20
C ASP A 3 48.33 -32.90 69.19
N ARG A 4 47.75 -32.09 70.09
CA ARG A 4 46.30 -31.79 70.14
C ARG A 4 45.97 -30.29 70.24
N GLY A 5 46.95 -29.42 69.99
CA GLY A 5 46.80 -27.96 70.20
C GLY A 5 46.64 -27.12 68.92
N ARG A 6 47.00 -27.65 67.75
CA ARG A 6 46.99 -26.89 66.48
C ARG A 6 45.71 -27.04 65.64
N SER A 7 44.88 -28.03 65.92
CA SER A 7 43.68 -28.34 65.13
C SER A 7 42.45 -27.48 65.47
N SER A 8 42.35 -26.93 66.70
CA SER A 8 41.20 -26.11 67.13
C SER A 8 41.19 -24.72 66.48
N SER A 9 42.33 -24.05 66.41
CA SER A 9 42.45 -22.70 65.81
C SER A 9 42.19 -22.71 64.29
N PHE A 10 42.55 -23.79 63.59
CA PHE A 10 42.29 -23.94 62.17
C PHE A 10 40.81 -24.18 61.86
N ALA A 11 40.11 -24.90 62.76
CA ALA A 11 38.67 -25.13 62.68
C ALA A 11 37.88 -23.84 62.97
N ASP A 12 38.32 -23.00 63.91
CA ASP A 12 37.67 -21.70 64.16
C ASP A 12 37.82 -20.77 62.94
N LEU A 13 39.01 -20.67 62.35
CA LEU A 13 39.22 -19.83 61.15
C LEU A 13 38.38 -20.29 59.94
N SER A 14 38.20 -21.60 59.76
CA SER A 14 37.36 -22.14 58.70
C SER A 14 35.87 -21.90 58.94
N VAL A 15 35.42 -21.93 60.20
CA VAL A 15 34.04 -21.59 60.57
C VAL A 15 33.77 -20.11 60.34
N PHE A 16 34.69 -19.22 60.72
CA PHE A 16 34.53 -17.76 60.48
C PHE A 16 34.49 -17.42 58.99
N SER A 17 35.32 -18.04 58.16
CA SER A 17 35.31 -17.79 56.71
C SER A 17 34.07 -18.33 56.02
N LEU A 18 33.54 -19.47 56.49
CA LEU A 18 32.27 -20.03 56.02
C LEU A 18 31.09 -19.11 56.37
N LEU A 19 31.07 -18.56 57.59
CA LEU A 19 30.05 -17.61 58.04
C LEU A 19 30.04 -16.32 57.22
N GLY A 20 31.23 -15.76 56.92
CA GLY A 20 31.37 -14.58 56.08
C GLY A 20 30.95 -14.81 54.63
N SER A 21 31.24 -16.00 54.10
CA SER A 21 30.79 -16.42 52.77
C SER A 21 29.26 -16.56 52.71
N GLN A 22 28.64 -17.09 53.77
CA GLN A 22 27.19 -17.22 53.89
C GLN A 22 26.51 -15.84 53.93
N GLN A 23 26.99 -14.90 54.74
CA GLN A 23 26.47 -13.52 54.77
C GLN A 23 26.58 -12.82 53.41
N THR A 24 27.68 -13.04 52.69
CA THR A 24 27.88 -12.48 51.35
C THR A 24 26.86 -13.05 50.37
N LEU A 25 26.58 -14.35 50.43
CA LEU A 25 25.61 -15.01 49.57
C LEU A 25 24.18 -14.53 49.83
N GLU A 26 23.81 -14.36 51.11
CA GLU A 26 22.50 -13.82 51.52
C GLU A 26 22.30 -12.37 51.06
N THR A 27 23.35 -11.56 51.15
CA THR A 27 23.34 -10.17 50.66
C THR A 27 23.16 -10.12 49.14
N ASN A 28 23.89 -10.98 48.41
CA ASN A 28 23.78 -11.08 46.96
C ASN A 28 22.40 -11.55 46.53
N LEU A 29 21.83 -12.54 47.21
CA LEU A 29 20.48 -13.04 46.94
C LEU A 29 19.44 -11.93 47.13
N THR A 30 19.52 -11.20 48.23
CA THR A 30 18.61 -10.06 48.51
C THR A 30 18.70 -8.99 47.42
N ASN A 31 19.91 -8.67 46.97
CA ASN A 31 20.14 -7.71 45.90
C ASN A 31 19.60 -8.19 44.54
N LEU A 32 19.73 -9.49 44.23
CA LEU A 32 19.20 -10.08 43.01
C LEU A 32 17.67 -10.07 43.01
N VAL A 33 17.04 -10.48 44.10
CA VAL A 33 15.58 -10.45 44.26
C VAL A 33 15.04 -9.03 44.08
N LYS A 34 15.70 -8.03 44.68
CA LYS A 34 15.32 -6.62 44.53
C LYS A 34 15.43 -6.15 43.08
N ARG A 35 16.51 -6.52 42.37
CA ARG A 35 16.67 -6.17 40.94
C ARG A 35 15.63 -6.85 40.06
N ASN A 36 15.30 -8.11 40.31
CA ASN A 36 14.26 -8.81 39.56
C ASN A 36 12.90 -8.14 39.74
N SER A 37 12.52 -7.79 40.96
CA SER A 37 11.26 -7.08 41.21
C SER A 37 11.21 -5.71 40.50
N GLU A 38 12.32 -4.97 40.46
CA GLU A 38 12.39 -3.72 39.71
C GLU A 38 12.25 -3.95 38.19
N LEU A 39 12.89 -4.98 37.65
CA LEU A 39 12.75 -5.34 36.23
C LEU A 39 11.31 -5.73 35.87
N GLU A 40 10.66 -6.53 36.72
CA GLU A 40 9.25 -6.88 36.54
C GLU A 40 8.35 -5.64 36.50
N ASN A 41 8.57 -4.69 37.41
CA ASN A 41 7.85 -3.42 37.42
C ASN A 41 8.11 -2.59 36.16
N GLN A 42 9.35 -2.55 35.66
CA GLN A 42 9.70 -1.84 34.44
C GLN A 42 9.07 -2.49 33.21
N MET A 43 9.05 -3.82 33.12
CA MET A 43 8.37 -4.55 32.06
C MET A 43 6.87 -4.28 32.07
N ALA A 44 6.23 -4.29 33.24
CA ALA A 44 4.81 -3.99 33.36
C ALA A 44 4.48 -2.58 32.83
N LYS A 45 5.31 -1.58 33.18
CA LYS A 45 5.17 -0.21 32.65
C LYS A 45 5.37 -0.16 31.14
N LEU A 46 6.36 -0.86 30.60
CA LEU A 46 6.60 -0.92 29.16
C LEU A 46 5.41 -1.52 28.41
N ILE A 47 4.87 -2.64 28.90
CA ILE A 47 3.69 -3.28 28.32
C ILE A 47 2.51 -2.32 28.33
N GLN A 48 2.26 -1.65 29.46
CA GLN A 48 1.19 -0.66 29.57
C GLN A 48 1.36 0.50 28.59
N ILE A 49 2.58 1.01 28.42
CA ILE A 49 2.89 2.07 27.45
C ILE A 49 2.62 1.57 26.02
N CYS A 50 3.08 0.37 25.67
CA CYS A 50 2.83 -0.20 24.33
C CYS A 50 1.33 -0.35 24.04
N GLN A 51 0.55 -0.85 24.99
CA GLN A 51 -0.90 -0.98 24.85
C GLN A 51 -1.59 0.38 24.71
N GLN A 52 -1.15 1.38 25.47
CA GLN A 52 -1.67 2.74 25.36
C GLN A 52 -1.34 3.36 24.00
N VAL A 53 -0.12 3.13 23.48
CA VAL A 53 0.33 3.61 22.16
C VAL A 53 -0.44 2.93 21.02
N GLU A 54 -0.78 1.65 21.12
CA GLU A 54 -1.64 0.95 20.14
C GLU A 54 -3.06 1.52 20.06
N VAL A 55 -3.56 2.11 21.15
CA VAL A 55 -4.89 2.76 21.17
C VAL A 55 -4.79 4.23 20.76
N ASP A 56 -3.78 4.96 21.25
CA ASP A 56 -3.59 6.40 20.99
C ASP A 56 -3.13 6.66 19.55
N ILE A 57 -2.26 5.81 19.02
CA ILE A 57 -2.08 5.68 17.58
C ILE A 57 -3.13 4.67 17.16
N ASN A 58 -4.37 5.14 16.97
CA ASN A 58 -5.39 4.38 16.28
C ASN A 58 -4.93 4.18 14.83
N PHE A 59 -3.96 3.28 14.65
CA PHE A 59 -3.34 2.90 13.40
C PHE A 59 -4.42 2.41 12.44
N ASN A 60 -5.47 1.81 12.98
CA ASN A 60 -6.61 1.34 12.22
C ASN A 60 -7.37 2.52 11.59
N ASP A 61 -7.79 3.52 12.37
CA ASP A 61 -8.47 4.70 11.80
C ASP A 61 -7.56 5.53 10.89
N ALA A 62 -6.26 5.66 11.22
CA ALA A 62 -5.32 6.40 10.39
C ALA A 62 -5.04 5.68 9.05
N PHE A 63 -4.95 4.35 9.06
CA PHE A 63 -4.75 3.54 7.85
C PHE A 63 -6.02 3.49 6.98
N GLU A 64 -7.20 3.31 7.59
CA GLU A 64 -8.49 3.37 6.89
C GLU A 64 -8.74 4.76 6.29
N ASN A 65 -8.35 5.84 6.99
CA ASN A 65 -8.42 7.20 6.43
C ASN A 65 -7.35 7.47 5.34
N PHE A 66 -6.26 6.70 5.30
CA PHE A 66 -5.25 6.80 4.24
C PHE A 66 -5.61 5.94 3.01
N ALA A 67 -6.44 4.92 3.20
CA ALA A 67 -6.93 4.10 2.11
C ALA A 67 -7.75 5.00 1.16
N LEU A 68 -7.30 5.07 -0.09
CA LEU A 68 -8.01 5.82 -1.12
C LEU A 68 -9.35 5.15 -1.40
N ASP A 69 -10.45 5.78 -1.00
CA ASP A 69 -11.80 5.32 -1.30
C ASP A 69 -12.23 5.74 -2.71
N PHE A 70 -12.14 4.80 -3.65
CA PHE A 70 -12.62 4.95 -5.04
C PHE A 70 -14.07 4.49 -5.22
N SER A 71 -14.81 4.23 -4.15
CA SER A 71 -16.18 3.70 -4.23
C SER A 71 -17.12 4.67 -4.95
N ARG A 72 -16.88 5.99 -4.80
CA ARG A 72 -17.62 7.02 -5.51
C ARG A 72 -17.36 6.96 -7.01
N GLU A 73 -16.09 6.92 -7.41
CA GLU A 73 -15.65 6.84 -8.80
C GLU A 73 -16.17 5.55 -9.45
N LYS A 74 -16.07 4.42 -8.75
CA LYS A 74 -16.63 3.14 -9.20
C LYS A 74 -18.13 3.23 -9.46
N LYS A 75 -18.90 3.81 -8.52
CA LYS A 75 -20.35 3.98 -8.68
C LYS A 75 -20.72 4.91 -9.84
N LEU A 76 -19.92 5.94 -10.07
CA LEU A 76 -20.09 6.82 -11.23
C LEU A 76 -19.86 6.05 -12.55
N LEU A 77 -18.81 5.22 -12.61
CA LEU A 77 -18.49 4.41 -13.79
C LEU A 77 -19.52 3.30 -14.06
N GLU A 78 -20.09 2.69 -13.02
CA GLU A 78 -21.15 1.68 -13.14
C GLU A 78 -22.48 2.25 -13.67
N GLY A 79 -22.71 3.55 -13.50
CA GLY A 79 -23.89 4.24 -14.01
C GLY A 79 -23.74 4.82 -15.42
N LEU A 80 -22.57 4.65 -16.06
CA LEU A 80 -22.35 5.11 -17.42
C LEU A 80 -22.81 4.05 -18.42
N ASP A 81 -23.73 4.40 -19.30
CA ASP A 81 -23.93 3.67 -20.55
C ASP A 81 -22.74 3.98 -21.47
N TYR A 82 -21.89 2.97 -21.69
CA TYR A 82 -20.80 3.07 -22.63
C TYR A 82 -21.38 3.13 -24.05
N LEU A 83 -21.51 4.35 -24.58
CA LEU A 83 -21.80 4.53 -26.00
C LEU A 83 -20.61 3.97 -26.78
N THR A 84 -20.83 2.85 -27.46
CA THR A 84 -19.86 2.35 -28.43
C THR A 84 -19.79 3.37 -29.56
N ALA A 85 -18.56 3.73 -29.96
CA ALA A 85 -18.37 4.64 -31.07
C ALA A 85 -19.11 4.11 -32.31
N PRO A 86 -19.84 4.97 -33.05
CA PRO A 86 -20.51 4.56 -34.26
C PRO A 86 -19.50 3.99 -35.26
N ASN A 87 -19.92 3.00 -36.03
CA ASN A 87 -19.17 2.43 -37.12
C ASN A 87 -18.89 3.52 -38.18
N PRO A 88 -17.73 3.47 -38.86
CA PRO A 88 -17.48 4.37 -39.97
C PRO A 88 -18.55 4.21 -41.07
N PRO A 89 -19.05 5.31 -41.66
CA PRO A 89 -20.00 5.23 -42.75
C PRO A 89 -19.35 4.56 -43.96
N SER A 90 -20.10 3.71 -44.66
CA SER A 90 -19.65 3.02 -45.86
C SER A 90 -20.01 3.82 -47.11
N VAL A 91 -19.02 4.08 -47.97
CA VAL A 91 -19.23 4.75 -49.26
C VAL A 91 -19.84 3.78 -50.26
N ARG A 92 -20.91 4.22 -50.91
CA ARG A 92 -21.63 3.49 -51.95
C ARG A 92 -21.11 3.92 -53.32
N GLU A 93 -20.00 3.33 -53.73
CA GLU A 93 -19.31 3.66 -54.98
C GLU A 93 -20.24 3.58 -56.20
N GLU A 94 -21.18 2.64 -56.19
CA GLU A 94 -22.14 2.42 -57.28
C GLU A 94 -23.13 3.57 -57.49
N LEU A 95 -23.29 4.43 -56.48
CA LEU A 95 -24.16 5.62 -56.54
C LEU A 95 -23.36 6.91 -56.72
N CYS A 96 -22.03 6.87 -56.56
CA CYS A 96 -21.19 8.05 -56.67
C CYS A 96 -21.08 8.49 -58.13
N THR A 97 -21.12 9.81 -58.35
CA THR A 97 -20.99 10.39 -59.70
C THR A 97 -19.90 11.44 -59.72
N ALA A 98 -19.13 11.48 -60.79
CA ALA A 98 -18.15 12.52 -61.04
C ALA A 98 -18.47 13.24 -62.36
N SER A 99 -18.38 14.57 -62.33
CA SER A 99 -18.52 15.45 -63.48
C SER A 99 -17.30 16.37 -63.60
N HIS A 100 -17.35 17.37 -64.47
CA HIS A 100 -16.22 18.26 -64.73
C HIS A 100 -15.88 19.17 -63.53
N ASP A 101 -16.87 19.51 -62.70
CA ASP A 101 -16.71 20.41 -61.56
C ASP A 101 -17.34 19.88 -60.25
N THR A 102 -18.17 18.85 -60.33
CA THR A 102 -18.94 18.32 -59.20
C THR A 102 -18.69 16.84 -59.01
N ILE A 103 -18.40 16.44 -57.77
CA ILE A 103 -18.34 15.04 -57.33
C ILE A 103 -19.45 14.84 -56.29
N THR A 104 -20.32 13.85 -56.53
CA THR A 104 -21.38 13.45 -55.60
C THR A 104 -20.97 12.15 -54.94
N VAL A 105 -20.86 12.17 -53.60
CA VAL A 105 -20.54 11.00 -52.80
C VAL A 105 -21.78 10.56 -52.03
N HIS A 106 -22.10 9.28 -52.10
CA HIS A 106 -23.19 8.67 -51.32
C HIS A 106 -22.58 7.74 -50.28
N TRP A 107 -23.03 7.85 -49.03
CA TRP A 107 -22.62 6.96 -47.95
C TRP A 107 -23.82 6.51 -47.12
N ILE A 108 -23.65 5.40 -46.41
CA ILE A 108 -24.64 4.84 -45.47
C ILE A 108 -23.98 4.60 -44.11
N SER A 109 -24.72 4.85 -43.04
CA SER A 109 -24.36 4.43 -41.68
C SER A 109 -25.49 3.54 -41.18
N GLU A 110 -25.12 2.38 -40.66
CA GLU A 110 -26.04 1.39 -40.09
C GLU A 110 -26.08 1.49 -38.56
N ASP A 111 -25.53 2.57 -38.00
CA ASP A 111 -25.42 2.75 -36.56
C ASP A 111 -26.78 2.97 -35.92
N GLU A 112 -26.99 2.30 -34.77
CA GLU A 112 -28.19 2.45 -33.95
C GLU A 112 -28.27 3.85 -33.32
N PHE A 113 -27.12 4.54 -33.18
CA PHE A 113 -27.02 5.87 -32.61
C PHE A 113 -26.96 6.96 -33.69
N SER A 114 -27.64 8.08 -33.44
CA SER A 114 -27.60 9.25 -34.32
C SER A 114 -26.22 9.93 -34.28
N VAL A 115 -25.53 10.00 -35.42
CA VAL A 115 -24.31 10.78 -35.59
C VAL A 115 -24.66 12.25 -35.86
N SER A 116 -24.01 13.18 -35.15
CA SER A 116 -24.30 14.61 -35.27
C SER A 116 -23.77 15.25 -36.56
N SER A 117 -22.62 14.80 -37.05
CA SER A 117 -21.98 15.31 -38.27
C SER A 117 -20.96 14.31 -38.81
N TYR A 118 -20.78 14.31 -40.14
CA TYR A 118 -19.70 13.61 -40.82
C TYR A 118 -18.72 14.63 -41.42
N GLU A 119 -17.44 14.31 -41.44
CA GLU A 119 -16.42 15.11 -42.13
C GLU A 119 -15.84 14.27 -43.28
N LEU A 120 -15.88 14.81 -44.49
CA LEU A 120 -15.38 14.14 -45.68
C LEU A 120 -13.98 14.66 -46.01
N GLN A 121 -13.01 13.77 -46.04
CA GLN A 121 -11.65 14.07 -46.49
C GLN A 121 -11.41 13.40 -47.84
N TYR A 122 -10.96 14.17 -48.83
CA TYR A 122 -10.62 13.64 -50.14
C TYR A 122 -9.25 14.14 -50.62
N THR A 123 -8.62 13.34 -51.47
CA THR A 123 -7.35 13.67 -52.11
C THR A 123 -7.52 13.61 -53.63
N ILE A 124 -7.14 14.68 -54.32
CA ILE A 124 -7.11 14.69 -55.78
C ILE A 124 -5.70 14.30 -56.25
N PHE A 125 -5.60 13.20 -56.99
CA PHE A 125 -4.36 12.74 -57.60
C PHE A 125 -4.26 13.28 -59.02
N THR A 126 -3.41 14.29 -59.23
CA THR A 126 -3.20 14.92 -60.55
C THR A 126 -1.89 14.50 -61.23
N GLY A 127 -1.11 13.61 -60.61
CA GLY A 127 0.18 13.12 -61.13
C GLY A 127 1.38 14.05 -60.88
N GLN A 128 1.18 15.30 -60.42
CA GLN A 128 2.24 16.25 -60.07
C GLN A 128 2.33 16.58 -58.58
N ALA A 129 1.20 16.59 -57.86
CA ALA A 129 1.12 16.75 -56.41
C ALA A 129 -0.26 16.29 -55.90
N ASN A 130 -0.32 15.81 -54.66
CA ASN A 130 -1.56 15.40 -54.01
C ASN A 130 -2.04 16.52 -53.06
N PHE A 131 -3.30 16.93 -53.19
CA PHE A 131 -3.92 17.91 -52.31
C PHE A 131 -4.98 17.24 -51.45
N ILE A 132 -4.88 17.37 -50.14
CA ILE A 132 -5.90 16.93 -49.17
C ILE A 132 -6.84 18.10 -48.91
N THR A 133 -8.14 17.90 -49.09
CA THR A 133 -9.17 18.90 -48.76
C THR A 133 -10.23 18.28 -47.83
N LEU A 134 -10.74 19.09 -46.91
CA LEU A 134 -11.79 18.73 -45.94
C LEU A 134 -13.09 19.43 -46.32
N ALA A 135 -14.19 18.68 -46.31
CA ALA A 135 -15.55 19.18 -46.45
C ALA A 135 -16.35 18.81 -45.19
N ARG A 136 -17.08 19.80 -44.66
CA ARG A 136 -17.97 19.66 -43.49
C ARG A 136 -19.42 19.77 -43.92
#